data_AF-A0A444R024-F1
#
_entry.id   AF-A0A444R024-F1
#
_cell.length_a   1.000
_cell.length_b   1.000
_cell.length_c   1.000
_cell.angle_alpha   90.00
_cell.angle_beta   90.00
_cell.angle_gamma   90.00
#
_symmetry.space_group_name_H-M   'P 1'
#
loop_
_entity.id
_entity.type
_entity.pdbx_description
1 polymer ?
#
loop_
_entity_poly.entity_id
_entity_poly.type
_entity_poly.pdbx_seq_one_letter_code
_entity_poly.pdbx_strand_id
1 'polypeptide(L)'
;PDIAQVQVQNKLQLAMPSLPEAVQQQGISVDKSSSNILMVAAFISDNGSLNQYDIADYVASNIKDPLSRTAGVGSVQLFGSEYAMRIWLDPQKLNKYNLVPSDVISQIKVQNNQISGGQLGGMPQAADQQLNASIIVQTRLQTPEEFGKILLKVQQDGSQVLLRDVARVELGAEDYSTVARYNGKPA
;
A
#
# COMPACT_ATOMS: atom_id res chain seq x y z
N PRO A 1 -14.17 -28.83 13.54
CA PRO A 1 -14.33 -27.40 13.87
C PRO A 1 -13.83 -26.42 12.80
N ASP A 2 -12.99 -26.86 11.85
CA ASP A 2 -12.49 -26.01 10.75
C ASP A 2 -13.41 -25.96 9.52
N ILE A 3 -14.36 -26.91 9.43
CA ILE A 3 -15.38 -26.98 8.37
C ILE A 3 -16.23 -25.71 8.32
N ALA A 4 -16.56 -25.11 9.47
CA ALA A 4 -17.37 -23.89 9.53
C ALA A 4 -16.66 -22.70 8.86
N GLN A 5 -15.35 -22.52 9.13
CA GLN A 5 -14.56 -21.46 8.49
C GLN A 5 -14.49 -21.65 6.98
N VAL A 6 -14.24 -22.88 6.52
CA VAL A 6 -14.21 -23.21 5.09
C VAL A 6 -15.57 -22.96 4.42
N GLN A 7 -16.67 -23.31 5.07
CA GLN A 7 -18.02 -23.06 4.54
C GLN A 7 -18.32 -21.56 4.42
N VAL A 8 -17.94 -20.76 5.42
CA VAL A 8 -18.08 -19.30 5.37
C VAL A 8 -17.22 -18.71 4.26
N GLN A 9 -15.95 -19.14 4.14
CA GLN A 9 -15.05 -18.67 3.09
C GLN A 9 -15.59 -18.99 1.69
N ASN A 10 -16.12 -20.19 1.47
CA ASN A 10 -16.73 -20.59 0.20
C ASN A 10 -17.95 -19.72 -0.14
N LYS A 11 -18.80 -19.39 0.85
CA LYS A 11 -19.96 -18.51 0.63
C LYS A 11 -19.54 -17.06 0.40
N LEU A 12 -18.51 -16.58 1.10
CA LEU A 12 -17.94 -15.26 0.88
C LEU A 12 -17.41 -15.12 -0.54
N GLN A 13 -16.66 -16.11 -1.05
CA GLN A 13 -16.15 -16.08 -2.43
C GLN A 13 -17.25 -15.96 -3.48
N LEU A 14 -18.41 -16.59 -3.27
CA LEU A 14 -19.57 -16.45 -4.16
C LEU A 14 -20.20 -15.05 -4.09
N ALA A 15 -20.11 -14.39 -2.94
CA ALA A 15 -20.63 -13.04 -2.73
C ALA A 15 -19.64 -11.93 -3.15
N MET A 16 -18.34 -12.23 -3.27
CA MET A 16 -17.29 -11.26 -3.62
C MET A 16 -17.65 -10.38 -4.83
N PRO A 17 -18.16 -10.91 -5.96
CA PRO A 17 -18.50 -10.08 -7.11
C PRO A 17 -19.64 -9.08 -6.86
N SER A 18 -20.45 -9.28 -5.81
CA SER A 18 -21.53 -8.36 -5.42
C SER A 18 -21.05 -7.22 -4.52
N LEU A 19 -19.81 -7.28 -4.04
CA LEU A 19 -19.24 -6.24 -3.18
C LEU A 19 -18.62 -5.11 -4.02
N PRO A 20 -18.64 -3.86 -3.53
CA PRO A 20 -17.95 -2.76 -4.19
C PRO A 20 -16.45 -3.03 -4.35
N GLU A 21 -15.87 -2.60 -5.46
CA GLU A 21 -14.45 -2.86 -5.78
C GLU A 21 -13.49 -2.33 -4.69
N ALA A 22 -13.80 -1.17 -4.09
CA ALA A 22 -13.01 -0.60 -3.00
C ALA A 22 -12.94 -1.53 -1.77
N VAL A 23 -14.01 -2.28 -1.48
CA VAL A 23 -14.02 -3.26 -0.36
C VAL A 23 -13.23 -4.50 -0.74
N GLN A 24 -13.36 -4.97 -1.99
CA GLN A 24 -12.61 -6.12 -2.48
C GLN A 24 -11.09 -5.83 -2.46
N GLN A 25 -10.68 -4.61 -2.82
CA GLN A 25 -9.28 -4.18 -2.82
C GLN A 25 -8.69 -4.07 -1.41
N GLN A 26 -9.47 -3.66 -0.40
CA GLN A 26 -9.01 -3.66 1.00
C GLN A 26 -8.74 -5.08 1.52
N GLY A 27 -9.39 -6.08 0.92
CA GLY A 27 -9.33 -7.47 1.36
C GLY A 27 -10.33 -7.77 2.48
N ILE A 28 -10.77 -9.03 2.53
CA ILE A 28 -11.72 -9.53 3.52
C ILE A 28 -11.13 -10.79 4.15
N SER A 29 -10.90 -10.77 5.47
CA SER A 29 -10.41 -11.93 6.20
C SER A 29 -11.56 -12.75 6.79
N VAL A 30 -11.34 -14.06 6.89
CA VAL A 30 -12.25 -15.01 7.54
C VAL A 30 -11.43 -15.81 8.53
N ASP A 31 -11.40 -15.35 9.77
CA ASP A 31 -10.57 -15.91 10.83
C ASP A 31 -11.42 -16.68 11.84
N LYS A 32 -10.90 -17.81 12.31
CA LYS A 32 -11.49 -18.55 13.43
C LYS A 32 -10.93 -17.97 14.73
N SER A 33 -11.59 -16.96 15.27
CA SER A 33 -11.18 -16.32 16.52
C SER A 33 -12.15 -16.62 17.67
N SER A 34 -11.58 -16.71 18.88
CA SER A 34 -12.33 -16.54 20.13
C SER A 34 -12.24 -15.06 20.49
N SER A 35 -13.31 -14.47 21.05
CA SER A 35 -13.36 -13.05 21.43
C SER A 35 -12.41 -12.66 22.58
N ASN A 36 -11.67 -13.62 23.14
CA ASN A 36 -10.76 -13.38 24.25
C ASN A 36 -9.34 -13.10 23.72
N ILE A 37 -8.77 -11.97 24.17
CA ILE A 37 -7.38 -11.61 23.88
C ILE A 37 -6.47 -12.38 24.83
N LEU A 38 -5.56 -13.20 24.29
CA LEU A 38 -4.56 -13.93 25.08
C LEU A 38 -3.51 -12.99 25.69
N MET A 39 -3.01 -12.06 24.87
CA MET A 39 -1.94 -11.12 25.24
C MET A 39 -2.04 -9.86 24.38
N VAL A 40 -1.64 -8.73 24.96
CA VAL A 40 -1.34 -7.49 24.23
C VAL A 40 0.15 -7.22 24.37
N ALA A 41 0.84 -7.07 23.24
CA ALA A 41 2.24 -6.66 23.21
C ALA A 41 2.31 -5.19 22.75
N ALA A 42 2.94 -4.34 23.56
CA ALA A 42 3.22 -2.95 23.20
C ALA A 42 4.68 -2.84 22.76
N PHE A 43 4.92 -2.19 21.62
CA PHE A 43 6.26 -1.90 21.12
C PHE A 43 6.53 -0.42 21.36
N ILE A 44 7.73 -0.07 21.82
CA ILE A 44 8.11 1.31 22.09
C ILE A 44 9.53 1.56 21.59
N SER A 45 9.83 2.82 21.29
CA SER A 45 11.20 3.28 21.02
C SER A 45 11.87 3.75 22.30
N ASP A 46 12.96 3.09 22.69
CA ASP A 46 13.68 3.39 23.94
C ASP A 46 14.30 4.80 23.94
N ASN A 47 14.82 5.22 22.79
CA ASN A 47 15.44 6.54 22.57
C ASN A 47 14.45 7.60 22.07
N GLY A 48 13.17 7.23 21.84
CA GLY A 48 12.14 8.13 21.31
C GLY A 48 12.38 8.59 19.87
N SER A 49 13.26 7.91 19.11
CA SER A 49 13.55 8.30 17.73
C SER A 49 12.44 7.92 16.75
N LEU A 50 11.58 6.98 17.13
CA LEU A 50 10.47 6.51 16.31
C LEU A 50 9.14 7.05 16.84
N ASN A 51 8.32 7.56 15.94
CA ASN A 51 6.94 7.90 16.26
C ASN A 51 6.05 6.63 16.21
N GLN A 52 4.77 6.77 16.57
CA GLN A 52 3.83 5.63 16.58
C GLN A 52 3.65 4.97 15.20
N TYR A 53 3.77 5.73 14.11
CA TYR A 53 3.61 5.22 12.75
C TYR A 53 4.85 4.44 12.30
N ASP A 54 6.06 4.91 12.66
CA ASP A 54 7.31 4.16 12.46
C ASP A 54 7.25 2.81 13.18
N ILE A 55 6.76 2.80 14.42
CA ILE A 55 6.64 1.59 15.23
C ILE A 55 5.59 0.65 14.61
N ALA A 56 4.41 1.17 14.27
CA ALA A 56 3.34 0.38 13.67
C ALA A 56 3.77 -0.24 12.33
N ASP A 57 4.46 0.51 11.47
CA ASP A 57 5.02 0.01 10.22
C ASP A 57 6.05 -1.09 10.45
N TYR A 58 6.97 -0.90 11.40
CA TYR A 58 7.95 -1.91 11.73
C TYR A 58 7.30 -3.20 12.20
N VAL A 59 6.29 -3.11 13.07
CA VAL A 59 5.54 -4.27 13.57
C VAL A 59 4.75 -4.93 12.44
N ALA A 60 4.08 -4.17 11.59
CA ALA A 60 3.34 -4.69 10.44
C ALA A 60 4.25 -5.46 9.49
N SER A 61 5.38 -4.86 9.10
CA SER A 61 6.29 -5.36 8.08
C SER A 61 7.17 -6.52 8.57
N ASN A 62 7.54 -6.55 9.85
CA ASN A 62 8.55 -7.49 10.35
C ASN A 62 8.02 -8.50 11.38
N ILE A 63 6.93 -8.20 12.10
CA ILE A 63 6.52 -8.96 13.29
C ILE A 63 5.15 -9.63 13.11
N LYS A 64 4.15 -8.90 12.61
CA LYS A 64 2.76 -9.37 12.48
C LYS A 64 2.66 -10.68 11.73
N ASP A 65 3.36 -10.78 10.60
CA ASP A 65 3.30 -11.92 9.70
C ASP A 65 3.93 -13.20 10.28
N PRO A 66 5.17 -13.16 10.80
CA PRO A 66 5.74 -14.30 11.55
C PRO A 66 4.88 -14.73 12.75
N LEU A 67 4.34 -13.77 13.53
CA LEU A 67 3.47 -14.09 14.67
C LEU A 67 2.18 -14.77 14.24
N SER A 68 1.53 -14.29 13.18
CA SER A 68 0.28 -14.85 12.67
C SER A 68 0.43 -16.31 12.20
N ARG A 69 1.65 -16.73 11.85
CA ARG A 69 1.98 -18.11 11.45
C ARG A 69 2.46 -19.00 12.60
N THR A 70 2.59 -18.47 13.81
CA THR A 70 3.05 -19.23 14.97
C THR A 70 1.96 -20.19 15.44
N ALA A 71 2.31 -21.46 15.68
CA ALA A 71 1.36 -22.49 16.09
C ALA A 71 0.62 -22.06 17.38
N GLY A 72 -0.71 -22.12 17.34
CA GLY A 72 -1.57 -21.69 18.46
C GLY A 72 -2.03 -20.23 18.40
N VAL A 73 -1.50 -19.42 17.49
CA VAL A 73 -2.02 -18.06 17.23
C VAL A 73 -3.25 -18.17 16.31
N GLY A 74 -4.40 -17.67 16.78
CA GLY A 74 -5.64 -17.66 16.01
C GLY A 74 -5.78 -16.43 15.11
N SER A 75 -5.60 -15.24 15.67
CA SER A 75 -5.64 -13.96 14.94
C SER A 75 -4.73 -12.95 15.59
N VAL A 76 -4.11 -12.07 14.79
CA VAL A 76 -3.28 -10.97 15.27
C VAL A 76 -3.90 -9.65 14.83
N GLN A 77 -4.18 -8.78 15.78
CA GLN A 77 -4.65 -7.42 15.51
C GLN A 77 -3.50 -6.44 15.74
N LEU A 78 -3.22 -5.62 14.72
CA LEU A 78 -2.30 -4.49 14.84
C LEU A 78 -3.07 -3.28 15.36
N PHE A 79 -2.51 -2.58 16.35
CA PHE A 79 -3.03 -1.30 16.83
C PHE A 79 -2.26 -0.16 16.16
N GLY A 80 -2.65 0.17 14.93
CA GLY A 80 -1.95 1.08 14.03
C GLY A 80 -2.08 0.57 12.60
N SER A 81 -1.30 1.14 11.68
CA SER A 81 -1.26 0.68 10.29
C SER A 81 0.18 0.67 9.77
N GLU A 82 0.39 -0.07 8.68
CA GLU A 82 1.61 0.03 7.89
C GLU A 82 1.74 1.40 7.23
N TYR A 83 2.93 1.66 6.67
CA TYR A 83 3.13 2.84 5.85
C TYR A 83 2.40 2.77 4.52
N ALA A 84 1.84 3.92 4.16
CA ALA A 84 1.31 4.21 2.84
C ALA A 84 1.96 5.49 2.31
N MET A 85 2.15 5.55 0.99
CA MET A 85 2.49 6.81 0.33
C MET A 85 1.29 7.75 0.41
N ARG A 86 1.40 8.81 1.20
CA ARG A 86 0.33 9.79 1.41
C ARG A 86 0.48 10.95 0.45
N ILE A 87 -0.58 11.23 -0.28
CA ILE A 87 -0.66 12.32 -1.25
C ILE A 87 -1.76 13.27 -0.77
N TRP A 88 -1.36 14.34 -0.09
CA TRP A 88 -2.26 15.35 0.47
C TRP A 88 -2.49 16.44 -0.57
N LEU A 89 -3.62 16.35 -1.28
CA LEU A 89 -4.00 17.29 -2.33
C LEU A 89 -4.30 18.68 -1.78
N ASP A 90 -3.81 19.71 -2.47
CA ASP A 90 -4.14 21.10 -2.22
C ASP A 90 -5.21 21.56 -3.24
N PRO A 91 -6.47 21.80 -2.81
CA PRO A 91 -7.54 22.14 -3.73
C PRO A 91 -7.33 23.49 -4.43
N GLN A 92 -6.64 24.44 -3.81
CA GLN A 92 -6.36 25.74 -4.43
C GLN A 92 -5.33 25.60 -5.55
N LYS A 93 -4.28 24.80 -5.32
CA LYS A 93 -3.28 24.52 -6.35
C LYS A 93 -3.84 23.68 -7.48
N LEU A 94 -4.67 22.67 -7.19
CA LEU A 94 -5.38 21.92 -8.24
C LEU A 94 -6.24 22.84 -9.11
N ASN A 95 -7.02 23.73 -8.50
CA ASN A 95 -7.84 24.69 -9.24
C ASN A 95 -7.01 25.62 -10.13
N LYS A 96 -5.86 26.11 -9.64
CA LYS A 96 -4.92 26.96 -10.42
C LYS A 96 -4.49 26.31 -11.74
N TYR A 97 -4.34 24.98 -11.78
CA TYR A 97 -3.91 24.24 -12.96
C TYR A 97 -5.08 23.59 -13.74
N ASN A 98 -6.33 23.87 -13.34
CA ASN A 98 -7.53 23.22 -13.85
C ASN A 98 -7.41 21.69 -13.79
N LEU A 99 -7.06 21.18 -12.61
CA LEU A 99 -6.96 19.75 -12.32
C LEU A 99 -8.00 19.36 -11.28
N VAL A 100 -8.48 18.12 -11.36
CA VAL A 100 -9.37 17.50 -10.37
C VAL A 100 -8.69 16.28 -9.75
N PRO A 101 -9.14 15.78 -8.58
CA PRO A 101 -8.54 14.61 -7.95
C PRO A 101 -8.47 13.37 -8.85
N SER A 102 -9.43 13.17 -9.75
CA SER A 102 -9.41 12.07 -10.71
C SER A 102 -8.23 12.12 -11.68
N ASP A 103 -7.78 13.32 -12.05
CA ASP A 103 -6.60 13.49 -12.91
C ASP A 103 -5.34 12.99 -12.19
N VAL A 104 -5.21 13.34 -10.91
CA VAL A 104 -4.10 12.90 -10.06
C VAL A 104 -4.12 11.37 -9.89
N ILE A 105 -5.28 10.80 -9.56
CA ILE A 105 -5.44 9.34 -9.43
C ILE A 105 -5.07 8.64 -10.74
N SER A 106 -5.52 9.16 -11.88
CA SER A 106 -5.20 8.60 -13.19
C SER A 106 -3.69 8.63 -13.46
N GLN A 107 -3.03 9.75 -13.19
CA GLN A 107 -1.59 9.88 -13.44
C GLN A 107 -0.75 9.02 -12.50
N ILE A 108 -1.17 8.85 -11.24
CA ILE A 108 -0.54 7.89 -10.33
C ILE A 108 -0.68 6.47 -10.88
N LYS A 109 -1.87 6.05 -11.32
CA LYS A 109 -2.07 4.72 -11.91
C LYS A 109 -1.22 4.48 -13.16
N VAL A 110 -1.03 5.51 -13.97
CA VAL A 110 -0.23 5.41 -15.21
C VAL A 110 1.26 5.40 -14.92
N GLN A 111 1.77 6.24 -14.01
CA GLN A 111 3.21 6.42 -13.80
C GLN A 111 3.79 5.61 -12.63
N ASN A 112 2.95 5.19 -11.68
CA ASN A 112 3.30 4.19 -10.66
C ASN A 112 2.69 2.83 -11.06
N ASN A 113 3.16 2.29 -12.17
CA ASN A 113 2.74 0.98 -12.67
C ASN A 113 3.92 0.01 -12.70
N GLN A 114 3.62 -1.26 -12.92
CA GLN A 114 4.62 -2.26 -13.25
C GLN A 114 4.15 -3.01 -14.49
N ILE A 115 4.81 -2.76 -15.61
CA ILE A 115 4.49 -3.39 -16.89
C ILE A 115 5.59 -4.37 -17.29
N SER A 116 5.17 -5.50 -17.87
CA SER A 116 6.11 -6.46 -18.45
C SER A 116 6.60 -5.93 -19.78
N GLY A 117 7.91 -5.69 -19.90
CA GLY A 117 8.54 -5.31 -21.17
C GLY A 117 8.78 -6.48 -22.11
N GLY A 118 8.51 -7.72 -21.68
CA GLY A 118 8.94 -8.92 -22.37
C GLY A 118 10.45 -9.14 -22.26
N GLN A 119 11.05 -9.65 -23.32
CA GLN A 119 12.48 -10.01 -23.34
C GLN A 119 13.06 -9.84 -24.75
N LEU A 120 14.30 -9.38 -24.82
CA LEU A 120 15.13 -9.46 -26.02
C LEU A 120 15.47 -10.93 -26.27
N GLY A 121 15.31 -11.40 -27.50
CA GLY A 121 15.55 -12.81 -27.85
C GLY A 121 14.57 -13.79 -27.17
N GLY A 122 13.32 -13.36 -26.96
CA GLY A 122 12.27 -14.23 -26.46
C GLY A 122 11.66 -15.15 -27.52
N MET A 123 11.08 -16.26 -27.08
CA MET A 123 10.47 -17.24 -27.99
C MET A 123 9.19 -16.71 -28.66
N PRO A 124 8.95 -17.07 -29.93
CA PRO A 124 9.87 -17.78 -30.84
C PRO A 124 10.97 -16.85 -31.38
N GLN A 125 12.23 -17.31 -31.38
CA GLN A 125 13.39 -16.56 -31.86
C GLN A 125 14.13 -17.26 -33.00
N ALA A 126 14.97 -16.52 -33.73
CA ALA A 126 15.85 -17.08 -34.75
C ALA A 126 16.83 -18.11 -34.18
N ALA A 127 17.23 -19.09 -34.98
CA ALA A 127 18.08 -20.20 -34.54
C ALA A 127 19.48 -19.77 -34.08
N ASP A 128 19.95 -18.61 -34.53
CA ASP A 128 21.23 -17.99 -34.22
C ASP A 128 21.14 -16.90 -33.13
N GLN A 129 19.98 -16.71 -32.49
CA GLN A 129 19.82 -15.76 -31.40
C GLN A 129 20.71 -16.12 -30.19
N GLN A 130 21.74 -15.33 -29.91
CA GLN A 130 22.69 -15.56 -28.81
C GLN A 130 22.34 -14.83 -27.50
N LEU A 131 21.64 -13.70 -27.58
CA LEU A 131 21.29 -12.88 -26.41
C LEU A 131 19.85 -13.12 -25.97
N ASN A 132 19.65 -13.46 -24.70
CA ASN A 132 18.34 -13.40 -24.05
C ASN A 132 18.43 -12.48 -22.83
N ALA A 133 17.58 -11.45 -22.77
CA ALA A 133 17.56 -10.50 -21.66
C ALA A 133 16.15 -9.98 -21.41
N SER A 134 15.74 -9.92 -20.15
CA SER A 134 14.45 -9.33 -19.76
C SER A 134 14.46 -7.82 -19.96
N ILE A 135 13.36 -7.29 -20.52
CA ILE A 135 13.17 -5.85 -20.70
C ILE A 135 12.45 -5.31 -19.46
N ILE A 136 13.12 -4.41 -18.75
CA ILE A 136 12.55 -3.70 -17.59
C ILE A 136 12.15 -2.30 -18.08
N VAL A 137 10.86 -1.95 -17.95
CA VAL A 137 10.31 -0.68 -18.46
C VAL A 137 10.03 0.28 -17.32
N GLN A 138 8.85 0.19 -16.71
CA GLN A 138 8.45 0.99 -15.57
C GLN A 138 8.36 0.09 -14.34
N THR A 139 8.94 0.57 -13.25
CA THR A 139 8.84 -0.03 -11.93
C THR A 139 8.01 0.86 -11.03
N ARG A 140 7.39 0.26 -10.00
CA ARG A 140 6.68 1.03 -8.99
C ARG A 140 7.62 2.06 -8.35
N LEU A 141 7.08 3.24 -8.11
CA LEU A 141 7.77 4.31 -7.37
C LEU A 141 7.84 3.92 -5.90
N GLN A 142 8.93 4.29 -5.24
CA GLN A 142 9.23 3.88 -3.86
C GLN A 142 9.37 5.08 -2.93
N THR A 143 9.81 6.24 -3.44
CA THR A 143 10.14 7.40 -2.60
C THR A 143 9.17 8.57 -2.79
N PRO A 144 8.93 9.41 -1.77
CA PRO A 144 8.12 10.62 -1.91
C PRO A 144 8.62 11.54 -3.04
N GLU A 145 9.94 11.57 -3.27
CA GLU A 145 10.58 12.36 -4.31
C GLU A 145 10.23 11.85 -5.72
N GLU A 146 10.15 10.53 -5.90
CA GLU A 146 9.71 9.92 -7.16
C GLU A 146 8.23 10.21 -7.43
N PHE A 147 7.37 10.02 -6.42
CA PHE A 147 5.96 10.37 -6.53
C PHE A 147 5.77 11.87 -6.82
N GLY A 148 6.54 12.74 -6.17
CA GLY A 148 6.51 14.18 -6.41
C GLY A 148 6.93 14.59 -7.83
N LYS A 149 7.57 13.71 -8.60
CA LYS A 149 7.94 13.92 -10.01
C LYS A 149 6.89 13.41 -11.01
N ILE A 150 5.78 12.81 -10.56
CA ILE A 150 4.69 12.40 -11.45
C ILE A 150 4.20 13.60 -12.25
N LEU A 151 4.24 13.49 -13.56
CA LEU A 151 3.80 14.54 -14.48
C LEU A 151 2.27 14.55 -14.56
N LEU A 152 1.63 15.63 -14.14
CA LEU A 152 0.17 15.75 -14.19
C LEU A 152 -0.31 16.35 -15.50
N LYS A 153 0.36 17.41 -15.96
CA LYS A 153 -0.07 18.19 -17.13
C LYS A 153 1.08 18.99 -17.71
N VAL A 154 1.03 19.24 -19.02
CA VAL A 154 1.88 20.23 -19.71
C VAL A 154 0.98 21.40 -20.13
N GLN A 155 1.39 22.61 -19.79
CA GLN A 155 0.67 23.85 -20.09
C GLN A 155 0.96 24.31 -21.53
N GLN A 156 0.17 25.26 -22.03
CA GLN A 156 0.32 25.78 -23.41
C GLN A 156 1.67 26.46 -23.65
N ASP A 157 2.29 27.01 -22.61
CA ASP A 157 3.62 27.63 -22.66
C ASP A 157 4.77 26.60 -22.55
N GLY A 158 4.46 25.31 -22.45
CA GLY A 158 5.43 24.22 -22.29
C GLY A 158 5.85 23.97 -20.83
N SER A 159 5.34 24.73 -19.87
CA SER A 159 5.61 24.47 -18.46
C SER A 159 4.94 23.18 -17.98
N GLN A 160 5.62 22.44 -17.10
CA GLN A 160 5.13 21.17 -16.56
C GLN A 160 4.52 21.38 -15.17
N VAL A 161 3.42 20.68 -14.91
CA VAL A 161 2.79 20.60 -13.60
C VAL A 161 3.04 19.20 -13.06
N LEU A 162 3.74 19.11 -11.95
CA LEU A 162 4.10 17.86 -11.28
C LEU A 162 3.24 17.65 -10.03
N LEU A 163 3.22 16.42 -9.51
CA LEU A 163 2.42 16.10 -8.33
C LEU A 163 2.80 16.98 -7.12
N ARG A 164 4.09 17.24 -6.90
CA ARG A 164 4.55 18.13 -5.82
C ARG A 164 4.06 19.58 -5.94
N ASP A 165 3.65 20.00 -7.14
CA ASP A 165 3.15 21.35 -7.37
C ASP A 165 1.70 21.51 -6.91
N VAL A 166 0.99 20.40 -6.65
CA VAL A 166 -0.42 20.39 -6.23
C VAL A 166 -0.70 19.53 -5.00
N ALA A 167 0.29 18.84 -4.46
CA ALA A 167 0.14 17.96 -3.30
C ALA A 167 1.40 17.89 -2.44
N ARG A 168 1.22 17.67 -1.13
CA ARG A 168 2.30 17.24 -0.24
C ARG A 168 2.39 15.72 -0.27
N VAL A 169 3.58 15.19 -0.54
CA VAL A 169 3.84 13.75 -0.64
C VAL A 169 4.75 13.33 0.51
N GLU A 170 4.35 12.33 1.28
CA GLU A 170 5.13 11.81 2.41
C GLU A 170 4.81 10.32 2.66
N LEU A 171 5.73 9.62 3.32
CA LEU A 171 5.39 8.35 3.97
C LEU A 171 4.63 8.66 5.26
N GLY A 172 3.50 7.99 5.46
CA GLY A 172 2.70 8.12 6.67
C GLY A 172 1.79 6.91 6.83
N ALA A 173 1.01 6.88 7.90
CA ALA A 173 0.10 5.77 8.15
C ALA A 173 -0.95 5.63 7.04
N GLU A 174 -1.26 4.39 6.65
CA GLU A 174 -2.45 4.06 5.85
C GLU A 174 -3.73 4.60 6.53
N ASP A 175 -3.84 4.40 7.84
CA ASP A 175 -4.98 4.79 8.65
C ASP A 175 -4.56 5.55 9.93
N TYR A 176 -5.30 6.61 10.25
CA TYR A 176 -5.03 7.49 11.39
C TYR A 176 -6.07 7.37 12.52
N SER A 177 -6.95 6.36 12.47
CA SER A 177 -8.07 6.21 13.41
C SER A 177 -7.64 5.72 14.80
N THR A 178 -6.49 5.04 14.88
CA THR A 178 -5.98 4.44 16.11
C THR A 178 -4.72 5.15 16.59
N VAL A 179 -4.69 5.47 17.88
CA VAL A 179 -3.52 6.03 18.57
C VAL A 179 -3.20 5.14 19.76
N ALA A 180 -2.09 4.42 19.70
CA ALA A 180 -1.62 3.57 20.77
C ALA A 180 -0.54 4.30 21.61
N ARG A 181 -0.60 4.09 22.93
CA ARG A 181 0.38 4.63 23.87
C ARG A 181 0.66 3.62 24.98
N TYR A 182 1.91 3.57 25.41
CA TYR A 182 2.34 2.79 26.56
C TYR A 182 3.11 3.67 27.54
N ASN A 183 2.62 3.78 28.78
CA ASN A 183 3.17 4.68 29.81
C ASN A 183 3.38 6.13 29.31
N GLY A 184 2.43 6.63 28.51
CA GLY A 184 2.47 7.97 27.92
C GLY A 184 3.40 8.14 26.71
N LYS A 185 4.17 7.12 26.34
CA LYS A 185 5.02 7.12 25.14
C LYS A 185 4.25 6.63 23.90
N PRO A 186 4.61 7.09 22.69
CA PRO A 186 4.15 6.47 21.44
C PRO A 186 4.42 4.96 21.45
N ALA A 187 3.43 4.17 21.04
CA ALA A 187 3.49 2.72 20.95
C ALA A 187 2.72 2.21 19.73
#